data_AF-A0A6I7MWL1-F1
#
_entry.id   AF-A0A6I7MWL1-F1
#
_cell.length_a   1.000
_cell.length_b   1.000
_cell.length_c   1.000
_cell.angle_alpha   90.00
_cell.angle_beta   90.00
_cell.angle_gamma   90.00
#
_symmetry.space_group_name_H-M   'P 1'
#
loop_
_entity.id
_entity.type
_entity.pdbx_description
1 polymer ?
#
loop_
_entity_poly.entity_id
_entity_poly.type
_entity_poly.pdbx_seq_one_letter_code
_entity_poly.pdbx_strand_id
1 'polypeptide(L)' 'MEIFTSLLILLTVYFLAVLGLIQGFIPGATKQVSSIKGEDKEVLSVKRVLLISFLLSVFVTAIMLYFFIFPNYTFA' A
#
# COMPACT_ATOMS: atom_id res chain seq x y z
N MET A 1 21.51 -3.17 12.86
CA MET A 1 20.61 -4.11 12.14
C MET A 1 19.16 -4.00 12.61
N GLU A 2 18.91 -3.79 13.91
CA GLU A 2 17.56 -3.73 14.49
C GLU A 2 16.65 -2.69 13.84
N ILE A 3 17.14 -1.46 13.63
CA ILE A 3 16.37 -0.37 12.97
C ILE A 3 15.90 -0.79 11.57
N PHE A 4 16.78 -1.44 10.80
CA PHE A 4 16.44 -1.87 9.45
C PHE A 4 15.34 -2.94 9.46
N THR A 5 15.44 -3.92 10.37
CA THR A 5 14.40 -4.94 10.57
C THR A 5 13.08 -4.32 11.02
N SER A 6 13.12 -3.38 11.97
CA SER A 6 11.92 -2.65 12.43
C SER A 6 11.27 -1.86 11.30
N LEU A 7 12.06 -1.24 10.42
CA LEU A 7 11.55 -0.52 9.25
C LEU A 7 10.89 -1.45 8.22
N LEU A 8 11.49 -2.62 7.98
CA LEU A 8 10.88 -3.63 7.10
C LEU A 8 9.56 -4.16 7.66
N ILE A 9 9.49 -4.41 8.96
CA ILE A 9 8.24 -4.82 9.63
C ILE A 9 7.20 -3.70 9.51
N LEU A 10 7.59 -2.46 9.81
CA LEU A 10 6.70 -1.30 9.75
C LEU A 10 6.13 -1.10 8.34
N LEU A 11 6.98 -1.19 7.32
CA LEU A 11 6.57 -1.13 5.91
C LEU A 11 5.60 -2.26 5.55
N THR A 12 5.88 -3.49 5.99
CA THR A 12 5.03 -4.65 5.70
C THR A 12 3.66 -4.51 6.35
N VAL A 13 3.60 -4.07 7.61
CA VAL A 13 2.35 -3.86 8.34
C VAL A 13 1.51 -2.77 7.66
N TYR A 14 2.10 -1.64 7.29
CA TYR A 14 1.37 -0.60 6.58
C TYR A 14 0.95 -1.03 5.17
N PHE A 15 1.77 -1.81 4.48
CA PHE A 15 1.41 -2.37 3.17
C PHE A 15 0.19 -3.28 3.27
N LEU A 16 0.15 -4.18 4.26
CA LEU A 16 -1.00 -5.04 4.49
C LEU A 16 -2.25 -4.26 4.93
N ALA A 17 -2.09 -3.25 5.79
CA ALA A 17 -3.19 -2.39 6.22
C ALA A 17 -3.78 -1.59 5.04
N VAL A 18 -2.94 -0.98 4.22
CA VAL A 18 -3.35 -0.24 3.02
C VAL A 18 -3.95 -1.19 1.98
N LEU A 19 -3.41 -2.40 1.82
CA LEU A 19 -4.02 -3.43 0.96
C LEU A 19 -5.41 -3.79 1.43
N GLY A 20 -5.58 -4.07 2.73
CA GLY A 20 -6.89 -4.39 3.32
C GLY A 20 -7.88 -3.24 3.18
N LEU A 21 -7.43 -1.99 3.37
CA LEU A 21 -8.25 -0.80 3.16
C LEU A 21 -8.61 -0.63 1.69
N ILE A 22 -7.66 -0.76 0.76
CA ILE A 22 -7.94 -0.60 -0.66
C ILE A 22 -8.87 -1.72 -1.16
N GLN A 23 -8.68 -2.96 -0.71
CA GLN A 23 -9.57 -4.07 -1.06
C GLN A 23 -10.95 -3.93 -0.38
N GLY A 24 -11.03 -3.36 0.81
CA GLY A 24 -12.28 -3.13 1.54
C GLY A 24 -13.06 -1.87 1.12
N PHE A 25 -12.38 -0.83 0.67
CA PHE A 25 -12.96 0.46 0.26
C PHE A 25 -13.10 0.64 -1.25
N ILE A 26 -12.42 -0.17 -2.07
CA ILE A 26 -12.57 -0.15 -3.53
C ILE A 26 -13.34 -1.40 -4.00
N PRO A 27 -14.68 -1.43 -3.86
CA PRO A 27 -15.50 -2.14 -4.82
C PRO A 27 -15.54 -1.28 -6.09
N GLY A 28 -14.72 -1.59 -7.11
CA GLY A 28 -14.89 -0.99 -8.44
C GLY A 28 -13.80 -0.04 -8.96
N ALA A 29 -12.52 -0.41 -8.91
CA ALA A 29 -11.53 0.14 -9.85
C ALA A 29 -11.70 -0.55 -11.22
N THR A 30 -12.84 -0.33 -11.85
CA THR A 30 -13.28 -1.00 -13.07
C THR A 30 -12.46 -0.54 -14.26
N LYS A 31 -11.78 -1.48 -14.91
CA LYS A 31 -11.26 -1.29 -16.26
C LYS A 31 -12.31 -1.89 -17.18
N GLN A 32 -13.02 -1.05 -17.94
CA GLN A 32 -13.90 -1.51 -19.01
C GLN A 32 -13.05 -2.20 -20.07
N VAL A 33 -12.90 -3.52 -19.94
CA VAL A 33 -12.37 -4.34 -21.01
C VAL A 33 -13.57 -4.77 -21.83
N SER A 34 -13.85 -4.00 -22.88
CA SER A 34 -14.83 -4.34 -23.90
C SER A 34 -14.48 -5.73 -24.44
N SER A 35 -15.22 -6.73 -23.93
CA SER A 35 -15.22 -8.07 -24.47
C SER A 35 -16.17 -8.06 -25.67
N ILE A 36 -15.75 -8.67 -26.78
CA ILE A 36 -16.45 -8.77 -28.06
C ILE A 36 -17.85 -9.45 -27.94
N LYS A 37 -18.25 -9.86 -26.73
CA LYS A 37 -19.51 -10.55 -26.41
C LYS A 37 -20.46 -9.79 -25.46
N GLY A 38 -20.21 -8.52 -25.12
CA GLY A 38 -21.20 -7.70 -24.39
C GLY A 38 -21.47 -8.09 -22.93
N GLU A 39 -20.62 -8.94 -22.33
CA GLU A 39 -20.60 -9.14 -20.88
C GLU A 39 -19.47 -8.32 -20.28
N ASP A 40 -19.82 -7.20 -19.63
CA ASP A 40 -18.90 -6.41 -18.83
C ASP A 40 -18.42 -7.24 -17.64
N LYS A 41 -17.26 -7.88 -17.78
CA LYS A 41 -16.59 -8.54 -16.67
C LYS A 41 -15.66 -7.54 -15.99
N GLU A 42 -16.01 -7.20 -14.76
CA GLU A 42 -15.18 -6.41 -13.86
C GLU A 42 -13.89 -7.18 -13.52
N VAL A 43 -12.76 -6.79 -14.12
CA VAL A 43 -11.46 -7.40 -13.78
C VAL A 43 -10.61 -6.38 -13.05
N LEU A 44 -10.43 -6.60 -11.74
CA LEU A 44 -9.54 -5.82 -10.89
C LEU A 44 -8.10 -5.99 -11.39
N SER A 45 -7.43 -4.90 -11.78
CA SER A 45 -6.01 -4.98 -12.12
C SER A 45 -5.18 -5.13 -10.85
N VAL A 46 -4.93 -6.37 -10.44
CA VAL A 46 -4.12 -6.74 -9.26
C VAL A 46 -2.81 -5.97 -9.22
N LYS A 47 -2.15 -5.80 -10.39
CA LYS A 47 -0.92 -5.01 -10.52
C LYS A 47 -1.10 -3.56 -10.09
N ARG A 48 -2.19 -2.91 -10.47
CA ARG A 48 -2.46 -1.50 -10.10
C ARG A 48 -2.73 -1.37 -8.60
N VAL A 49 -3.48 -2.30 -8.03
CA VAL A 49 -3.78 -2.30 -6.58
C VAL A 49 -2.50 -2.47 -5.77
N LEU A 50 -1.67 -3.46 -6.09
CA LEU A 50 -0.39 -3.67 -5.42
C LEU A 50 0.53 -2.45 -5.50
N LEU A 51 0.60 -1.79 -6.66
CA LEU A 51 1.44 -0.62 -6.86
C LEU A 51 0.96 0.56 -6.02
N ILE A 52 -0.33 0.84 -6.02
CA ILE A 52 -0.93 1.94 -5.22
C ILE A 52 -0.74 1.66 -3.73
N SER A 53 -1.00 0.42 -3.28
CA SER A 53 -0.80 0.03 -1.88
C SER A 53 0.65 0.18 -1.44
N PHE A 54 1.60 -0.19 -2.31
CA PHE A 54 3.02 -0.07 -2.03
C PHE A 54 3.47 1.40 -1.93
N LEU A 55 3.03 2.26 -2.85
CA LEU A 55 3.33 3.70 -2.78
C LEU A 55 2.81 4.34 -1.50
N LEU A 56 1.56 4.05 -1.14
CA LEU A 56 0.94 4.55 0.09
C LEU A 56 1.66 4.03 1.34
N SER A 57 2.01 2.74 1.38
CA SER A 57 2.73 2.19 2.52
C SER A 57 4.11 2.82 2.68
N VAL A 58 4.86 3.01 1.58
CA VAL A 58 6.16 3.68 1.62
C VAL A 58 6.03 5.12 2.14
N PHE A 59 5.02 5.85 1.67
CA PHE A 59 4.76 7.22 2.11
C PHE A 59 4.47 7.29 3.62
N VAL A 60 3.58 6.43 4.12
CA VAL A 60 3.25 6.39 5.56
C VAL A 60 4.46 5.96 6.40
N THR A 61 5.23 4.97 5.94
CA THR A 61 6.48 4.55 6.60
C THR A 61 7.48 5.70 6.65
N ALA A 62 7.64 6.48 5.58
CA ALA A 62 8.55 7.63 5.55
C ALA A 62 8.13 8.72 6.55
N ILE A 63 6.83 9.03 6.65
CA ILE A 63 6.29 9.95 7.66
C ILE A 63 6.61 9.44 9.07
N MET A 64 6.32 8.17 9.34
CA MET A 64 6.54 7.59 10.65
C MET A 64 8.02 7.58 11.04
N LEU A 65 8.88 7.28 10.07
CA LEU A 65 10.32 7.34 10.22
C LEU A 65 10.80 8.76 10.54
N TYR A 66 10.30 9.77 9.82
CA TYR A 66 10.70 11.16 10.02
C TYR A 66 10.23 11.74 11.37
N PHE A 67 9.00 11.45 11.79
CA PHE A 67 8.42 12.04 13.00
C PHE A 67 8.71 11.26 14.29
N PHE A 68 8.85 9.93 14.24
CA PHE A 68 8.94 9.10 15.45
C PHE A 68 10.28 8.40 15.62
N ILE A 69 10.94 8.04 14.51
CA ILE A 69 12.21 7.30 14.56
C ILE A 69 13.38 8.28 14.59
N PHE A 70 13.51 9.17 13.60
CA PHE A 70 14.63 10.09 13.50
C PHE A 70 14.82 11.04 14.70
N PRO A 71 13.76 11.69 15.25
CA PRO A 71 13.94 12.62 16.35
C PRO A 71 14.46 11.91 17.60
N ASN A 72 13.96 10.69 17.89
CA ASN A 72 14.46 9.87 18.99
C ASN A 72 15.94 9.47 18.83
N TYR A 73 16.44 9.26 17.62
CA TYR A 73 17.86 8.98 17.37
C TYR A 73 18.76 10.22 17.36
N THR A 74 18.19 11.42 17.22
CA THR A 74 18.96 12.67 17.22
C THR A 74 19.20 13.19 18.65
N PHE A 75 18.33 12.79 19.60
CA PHE A 75 18.40 13.16 21.02
C PHE A 75 18.91 12.04 21.95
N ALA A 76 19.32 10.88 21.40
CA ALA A 76 19.90 9.76 22.13
C ALA A 76 21.37 9.56 21.72
#